data_AF-A0AAN6MF01-F1
#
_entry.id   AF-A0AAN6MF01-F1
#
_cell.length_a   1.000
_cell.length_b   1.000
_cell.length_c   1.000
_cell.angle_alpha   90.00
_cell.angle_beta   90.00
_cell.angle_gamma   90.00
#
_symmetry.space_group_name_H-M   'P 1'
#
loop_
_entity.id
_entity.type
_entity.pdbx_description
1 polymer ?
#
loop_
_entity_poly.entity_id
_entity_poly.type
_entity_poly.pdbx_seq_one_letter_code
_entity_poly.pdbx_strand_id
1 'polypeptide(L)'
;MPVRDLQYPTEPYSKVNRLKDRANYALETIHQIVNSCPMLHVSFQPPDSPFPAVLPMIGQMGSFARPSADLGEVLDLYLHG
;
A
#
# COMPACT_ATOMS: atom_id res chain seq x y z
N MET A 1 -4.48 -6.87 -27.42
CA MET A 1 -3.70 -5.69 -26.97
C MET A 1 -2.87 -6.13 -25.77
N PRO A 2 -1.62 -5.69 -25.59
CA PRO A 2 -0.88 -6.05 -24.38
C PRO A 2 -1.59 -5.44 -23.17
N VAL A 3 -1.93 -6.27 -22.19
CA VAL A 3 -2.41 -5.82 -20.87
C VAL A 3 -1.25 -5.06 -20.26
N ARG A 4 -1.43 -3.76 -19.98
CA ARG A 4 -0.45 -2.99 -19.23
C ARG A 4 -0.92 -2.98 -17.78
N ASP A 5 -0.17 -3.64 -16.91
CA ASP A 5 -0.43 -3.60 -15.48
C ASP A 5 -0.12 -2.20 -14.96
N LEU A 6 -1.07 -1.60 -14.24
CA LEU A 6 -0.87 -0.31 -13.59
C LEU A 6 0.16 -0.46 -12.47
N GLN A 7 0.94 0.59 -12.25
CA GLN A 7 2.00 0.60 -11.23
C GLN A 7 1.99 1.90 -10.43
N TYR A 8 2.41 1.83 -9.16
CA TYR A 8 2.71 3.00 -8.36
C TYR A 8 3.94 3.75 -8.91
N PRO A 9 3.95 5.09 -8.84
CA PRO A 9 5.12 5.87 -9.24
C PRO A 9 6.32 5.59 -8.32
N THR A 10 7.52 5.60 -8.90
CA THR A 10 8.77 5.50 -8.15
C THR A 10 9.31 6.89 -7.85
N GLU A 11 9.13 7.33 -6.61
CA GLU A 11 9.58 8.62 -6.10
C GLU A 11 10.87 8.44 -5.27
N PRO A 12 11.61 9.53 -4.98
CA PRO A 12 12.85 9.43 -4.19
C PRO A 12 12.70 8.66 -2.87
N TYR A 13 11.52 8.73 -2.23
CA TYR A 13 11.23 8.08 -0.96
C TYR A 13 10.60 6.68 -1.09
N SER A 14 10.06 6.31 -2.26
CA SER A 14 9.43 4.99 -2.47
C SER A 14 10.28 4.03 -3.30
N LYS A 15 11.29 4.53 -4.03
CA LYS A 15 12.16 3.71 -4.86
C LYS A 15 13.11 2.83 -4.03
N VAL A 16 12.99 1.53 -4.21
CA VAL A 16 13.90 0.53 -3.61
C VAL A 16 15.30 0.66 -4.23
N ASN A 17 16.30 0.94 -3.39
CA ASN A 17 17.69 1.09 -3.82
C ASN A 17 18.51 -0.22 -3.70
N ARG A 18 18.41 -0.91 -2.56
CA ARG A 18 19.15 -2.15 -2.29
C ARG A 18 18.34 -3.36 -2.77
N LEU A 19 18.98 -4.29 -3.49
CA LEU A 19 18.31 -5.44 -4.13
C LEU A 19 17.15 -5.01 -5.03
N LYS A 20 17.34 -3.92 -5.79
CA LYS A 20 16.33 -3.30 -6.66
C LYS A 20 15.62 -4.27 -7.63
N ASP A 21 16.29 -5.35 -8.03
CA ASP A 21 15.72 -6.37 -8.93
C ASP A 21 14.59 -7.18 -8.27
N ARG A 22 14.41 -7.07 -6.94
CA ARG A 22 13.29 -7.64 -6.18
C ARG A 22 12.10 -6.69 -6.04
N ALA A 23 12.22 -5.45 -6.50
CA ALA A 23 11.15 -4.47 -6.35
C ALA A 23 10.00 -4.79 -7.31
N ASN A 24 8.77 -4.71 -6.82
CA ASN A 24 7.57 -4.78 -7.64
C ASN A 24 6.65 -3.61 -7.26
N TYR A 25 6.25 -2.83 -8.26
CA TYR A 25 5.41 -1.64 -8.10
C TYR A 25 4.02 -1.81 -8.72
N ALA A 26 3.67 -3.01 -9.22
CA ALA A 26 2.35 -3.29 -9.78
C ALA A 26 1.26 -3.18 -8.72
N LEU A 27 0.15 -2.52 -9.09
CA LEU A 27 -1.00 -2.30 -8.19
C LEU A 27 -1.51 -3.63 -7.64
N GLU A 28 -1.77 -4.59 -8.53
CA GLU A 28 -2.30 -5.91 -8.17
C GLU A 28 -1.40 -6.63 -7.15
N THR A 29 -0.08 -6.66 -7.35
CA THR A 29 0.84 -7.31 -6.43
C THR A 29 0.80 -6.63 -5.05
N ILE A 30 0.85 -5.30 -5.00
CA ILE A 30 0.86 -4.55 -3.74
C ILE A 30 -0.49 -4.72 -3.02
N HIS A 31 -1.60 -4.62 -3.74
CA HIS A 31 -2.94 -4.77 -3.16
C HIS A 31 -3.19 -6.19 -2.66
N GLN A 32 -2.72 -7.21 -3.38
CA GLN A 32 -2.79 -8.60 -2.95
C GLN A 32 -1.97 -8.86 -1.67
N ILE A 33 -0.78 -8.25 -1.55
CA ILE A 33 0.03 -8.37 -0.32
C ILE A 33 -0.75 -7.84 0.89
N VAL A 34 -1.31 -6.63 0.79
CA VAL A 34 -2.10 -6.03 1.86
C VAL A 34 -3.32 -6.89 2.21
N ASN A 35 -4.11 -7.29 1.21
CA ASN A 35 -5.35 -8.03 1.46
C ASN A 35 -5.12 -9.48 1.93
N SER A 36 -3.93 -10.06 1.69
CA SER A 36 -3.56 -11.39 2.20
C SER A 36 -3.02 -11.37 3.64
N CYS A 37 -2.56 -10.22 4.12
CA CYS A 37 -2.07 -10.02 5.48
C CYS A 37 -2.63 -8.68 6.02
N PRO A 38 -3.88 -8.66 6.52
CA PRO A 38 -4.57 -7.42 6.83
C PRO A 38 -4.05 -6.71 8.09
N MET A 39 -2.95 -7.16 8.70
CA MET A 39 -2.32 -6.51 9.85
C MET A 39 -1.21 -5.58 9.39
N LEU A 40 -1.40 -4.28 9.61
CA LEU A 40 -0.52 -3.21 9.20
C LEU A 40 0.16 -2.54 10.40
N HIS A 41 1.40 -2.14 10.20
CA HIS A 41 2.13 -1.31 11.16
C HIS A 41 2.07 0.14 10.67
N VAL A 42 1.27 0.97 11.32
CA VAL A 42 1.12 2.38 10.96
C VAL A 42 2.01 3.22 11.86
N SER A 43 3.03 3.81 11.24
CA SER A 43 4.02 4.66 11.91
C SER A 43 3.67 6.14 11.71
N PHE A 44 3.68 6.92 12.78
CA PHE A 44 3.46 8.36 12.74
C PHE A 44 4.24 9.07 13.84
N GLN A 45 4.39 10.39 13.74
CA GLN A 45 5.01 11.23 14.76
C GLN A 45 3.94 11.90 15.62
N PRO A 46 3.77 11.50 16.90
CA PRO A 46 2.88 12.22 17.82
C PRO A 46 3.40 13.64 18.09
N PRO A 47 2.53 14.66 18.23
CA PRO A 47 2.96 16.05 18.45
C PRO A 47 3.77 16.27 19.74
N ASP A 48 3.58 15.41 20.74
CA ASP A 48 4.12 15.51 22.10
C ASP A 48 5.28 14.54 22.37
N SER A 49 5.69 13.75 21.37
CA SER A 49 6.78 12.79 21.47
C SER A 49 7.93 13.18 20.54
N PRO A 50 9.20 13.06 20.96
CA PRO A 50 10.35 13.18 20.07
C PRO A 50 10.61 11.90 19.25
N PHE A 51 9.89 10.81 19.53
CA PHE A 51 10.05 9.51 18.87
C PHE A 51 8.76 9.09 18.13
N PRO A 52 8.87 8.36 17.00
CA PRO A 52 7.70 7.87 16.28
C PRO A 52 6.98 6.78 17.09
N ALA A 53 5.65 6.77 16.98
CA ALA A 53 4.82 5.68 17.47
C ALA A 53 4.47 4.73 16.32
N VAL A 54 4.23 3.46 16.65
CA VAL A 54 3.79 2.42 15.71
C VAL A 54 2.57 1.73 16.27
N LEU A 55 1.46 1.77 15.53
CA LEU A 55 0.21 1.09 15.90
C LEU A 55 -0.05 -0.11 14.99
N PRO A 56 -0.35 -1.29 15.55
CA PRO A 56 -0.91 -2.39 14.79
C PRO A 56 -2.38 -2.10 14.49
N MET A 57 -2.73 -2.02 13.20
CA MET A 57 -4.12 -1.79 12.77
C MET A 57 -4.53 -2.77 11.66
N ILE A 58 -5.83 -3.03 11.57
CA ILE A 58 -6.39 -3.81 10.47
C ILE A 58 -6.58 -2.89 9.27
N GLY A 59 -6.14 -3.31 8.08
CA GLY A 59 -6.33 -2.56 6.85
C GLY A 59 -6.75 -3.40 5.65
N GLN A 60 -7.34 -2.73 4.66
CA GLN A 60 -7.88 -3.35 3.44
C GLN A 60 -7.77 -2.39 2.25
N MET A 61 -7.32 -2.89 1.10
CA MET A 61 -7.41 -2.15 -0.16
C MET A 61 -8.81 -2.26 -0.75
N GLY A 62 -9.39 -1.14 -1.17
CA GLY A 62 -10.71 -1.13 -1.80
C GLY A 62 -11.09 0.22 -2.42
N SER A 63 -12.31 0.34 -2.92
CA SER A 63 -12.85 1.60 -3.43
C SER A 63 -14.32 1.75 -3.04
N PHE A 64 -14.65 2.76 -2.24
CA PHE A 64 -16.05 3.07 -1.93
C PHE A 64 -16.80 3.61 -3.16
N ALA A 65 -16.11 4.38 -4.01
CA ALA A 65 -16.71 4.95 -5.22
C ALA A 65 -17.01 3.89 -6.29
N ARG A 66 -16.26 2.78 -6.32
CA ARG A 66 -16.43 1.67 -7.27
C ARG A 66 -16.29 0.33 -6.55
N PRO A 67 -17.35 -0.20 -5.94
CA PRO A 67 -17.29 -1.46 -5.19
C PRO A 67 -16.92 -2.70 -6.03
N SER A 68 -17.05 -2.62 -7.35
CA SER A 68 -16.67 -3.66 -8.29
C SER A 68 -15.22 -3.56 -8.78
N ALA A 69 -14.42 -2.65 -8.21
CA ALA A 69 -13.05 -2.44 -8.66
C ALA A 69 -12.17 -3.65 -8.36
N ASP A 70 -11.30 -3.99 -9.31
CA ASP A 70 -10.35 -5.10 -9.16
C ASP A 70 -9.03 -4.64 -8.53
N LEU A 71 -8.21 -5.59 -8.05
CA LEU A 71 -6.91 -5.32 -7.44
C LEU A 71 -5.91 -4.64 -8.39
N GLY A 72 -6.06 -4.83 -9.71
CA GLY A 72 -5.26 -4.15 -10.72
C GLY A 72 -5.62 -2.68 -10.93
N GLU A 73 -6.70 -2.18 -10.30
CA GLU A 73 -7.16 -0.80 -10.42
C GLU A 73 -6.66 0.10 -9.28
N VAL A 74 -6.88 1.40 -9.41
CA VAL A 74 -6.56 2.38 -8.35
C VAL A 74 -7.53 2.19 -7.19
N LEU A 75 -7.00 1.79 -6.04
CA LEU A 75 -7.70 1.56 -4.79
C LEU A 75 -7.12 2.44 -3.68
N ASP A 76 -7.91 2.71 -2.65
CA ASP A 76 -7.47 3.34 -1.41
C ASP A 76 -7.19 2.28 -0.34
N LEU A 77 -6.30 2.61 0.60
CA LEU A 77 -6.11 1.83 1.82
C LEU A 77 -7.03 2.36 2.92
N TYR A 78 -7.92 1.51 3.41
CA TYR A 78 -8.78 1.81 4.55
C TYR A 78 -8.25 1.14 5.81
N LEU A 79 -8.30 1.87 6.93
CA LEU A 79 -7.91 1.40 8.26
C LEU A 79 -9.16 1.23 9.12
N HIS A 80 -9.20 0.16 9.91
CA HIS A 80 -10.25 -0.09 10.89
C HIS A 80 -9.77 0.31 12.29
N GLY A 81 -10.60 1.04 13.04
CA GLY A 81 -10.34 1.47 14.42
C GLY A 81 -11.57 2.05 15.09
#